data_AF-A0AAU9C5A9-F1
#
_entry.id   AF-A0AAU9C5A9-F1
#
_cell.length_a   1.000
_cell.length_b   1.000
_cell.length_c   1.000
_cell.angle_alpha   90.00
_cell.angle_beta   90.00
_cell.angle_gamma   90.00
#
_symmetry.space_group_name_H-M   'P 1'
#
loop_
_entity.id
_entity.type
_entity.pdbx_description
1 polymer ?
#
loop_
_entity_poly.entity_id
_entity_poly.type
_entity_poly.pdbx_seq_one_letter_code
_entity_poly.pdbx_strand_id
1 'polypeptide(L)'
;MFLLKRLSISTVFILAGCVSLAPEYPRPASPVPQQFSLSRNGLTPAAAGYQDTGWRNFFVDPQIAGLITEALKNNRDIKMAALKIEEARA
;
A
#
# COMPACT_ATOMS: atom_id res chain seq x y z
N MET A 1 9.08 -33.42 -42.65
CA MET A 1 7.87 -33.53 -41.79
C MET A 1 8.20 -33.60 -40.29
N PHE A 2 9.16 -34.43 -39.84
CA PHE A 2 9.50 -34.56 -38.41
C PHE A 2 10.16 -33.33 -37.76
N LEU A 3 10.98 -32.55 -38.50
CA LEU A 3 11.60 -31.32 -37.96
C LEU A 3 10.59 -30.19 -37.71
N LEU A 4 9.64 -29.96 -38.62
CA LEU A 4 8.54 -28.99 -38.39
C LEU A 4 7.71 -29.39 -37.16
N LYS A 5 7.45 -30.69 -36.98
CA LYS A 5 6.68 -31.22 -35.84
C LYS A 5 7.41 -31.01 -34.51
N ARG A 6 8.74 -31.12 -34.48
CA ARG A 6 9.58 -30.81 -33.31
C ARG A 6 9.62 -29.31 -32.98
N LEU A 7 9.63 -28.46 -34.01
CA LEU A 7 9.61 -27.00 -33.85
C LEU A 7 8.27 -26.50 -33.27
N SER A 8 7.14 -27.07 -33.69
CA SER A 8 5.82 -26.77 -33.12
C SER A 8 5.70 -27.16 -31.64
N ILE A 9 6.26 -28.30 -31.22
CA ILE A 9 6.20 -28.74 -29.81
C ILE A 9 7.00 -27.79 -28.90
N SER A 10 8.18 -27.34 -29.33
CA SER A 10 9.00 -26.38 -28.58
C SER A 10 8.26 -25.06 -28.31
N THR A 11 7.53 -24.57 -29.31
CA THR A 11 6.78 -23.30 -29.22
C THR A 11 5.64 -23.37 -28.20
N VAL A 12 4.94 -24.50 -28.11
CA VAL A 12 3.85 -24.70 -27.14
C VAL A 12 4.37 -24.72 -25.70
N PHE A 13 5.52 -25.34 -25.45
CA PHE A 13 6.14 -25.35 -24.11
C PHE A 13 6.60 -23.96 -23.66
N ILE A 14 7.10 -23.13 -24.58
CA ILE A 14 7.49 -21.76 -24.28
C ILE A 14 6.26 -20.90 -23.93
N LEU A 15 5.13 -21.09 -24.61
CA LEU A 15 3.89 -20.37 -24.32
C LEU A 15 3.22 -20.83 -23.01
N ALA A 16 3.31 -22.11 -22.67
CA ALA A 16 2.73 -22.66 -21.43
C ALA A 16 3.42 -22.13 -20.16
N GLY A 17 4.67 -21.64 -20.26
CA GLY A 17 5.41 -21.06 -19.14
C GLY A 17 4.95 -19.65 -18.73
N CYS A 18 4.11 -18.98 -19.52
CA CYS A 18 3.66 -17.60 -19.25
C CYS A 18 2.29 -17.50 -18.57
N VAL A 19 1.74 -18.59 -18.04
CA VAL A 19 0.45 -18.56 -17.32
C VAL A 19 0.68 -18.10 -15.88
N SER A 20 -0.05 -17.07 -15.43
CA SER A 20 -0.06 -16.67 -14.03
C SER A 20 -0.85 -17.69 -13.21
N LEU A 21 -0.15 -18.46 -12.37
CA LEU A 21 -0.75 -19.36 -11.38
C LEU A 21 -0.91 -18.68 -10.01
N ALA A 22 -0.80 -17.35 -9.94
CA ALA A 22 -1.02 -16.63 -8.70
C ALA A 22 -2.48 -16.85 -8.24
N PRO A 23 -2.70 -17.33 -7.01
CA PRO A 23 -4.05 -17.45 -6.47
C PRO A 23 -4.67 -16.06 -6.32
N GLU A 24 -6.00 -15.99 -6.41
CA GLU A 24 -6.73 -14.78 -6.04
C GLU A 24 -6.34 -14.38 -4.61
N TYR A 25 -6.10 -13.09 -4.36
CA TYR A 25 -5.71 -12.61 -3.03
C TYR A 25 -6.95 -12.37 -2.16
N PRO A 26 -7.23 -13.19 -1.13
CA PRO A 26 -8.31 -12.90 -0.20
C PRO A 26 -7.79 -11.97 0.89
N ARG A 27 -8.34 -10.76 1.00
CA ARG A 27 -8.03 -9.88 2.14
C ARG A 27 -8.53 -10.53 3.44
N PRO A 28 -7.67 -10.78 4.44
CA PRO A 28 -8.10 -11.34 5.71
C PRO A 28 -9.07 -10.39 6.44
N ALA A 29 -10.01 -10.97 7.19
CA ALA A 29 -10.85 -10.20 8.09
C ALA A 29 -9.98 -9.57 9.20
N SER A 30 -10.29 -8.32 9.56
CA SER A 30 -9.56 -7.61 10.61
C SER A 30 -9.81 -8.27 11.98
N PRO A 31 -8.78 -8.58 12.77
CA PRO A 31 -8.95 -9.25 14.06
C PRO A 31 -9.38 -8.30 15.20
N VAL A 32 -9.56 -7.00 14.92
CA VAL A 32 -9.89 -6.00 15.93
C VAL A 32 -11.38 -5.64 15.93
N PRO A 33 -11.95 -5.22 17.07
CA PRO A 33 -13.32 -4.72 17.14
C PRO A 33 -13.55 -3.52 16.22
N GLN A 34 -14.74 -3.41 15.65
CA GLN A 34 -15.14 -2.26 14.83
C GLN A 34 -15.46 -1.00 15.66
N GLN A 35 -15.64 -1.16 16.97
CA GLN A 35 -16.03 -0.10 17.89
C GLN A 35 -15.09 -0.12 19.10
N PHE A 36 -14.72 1.06 19.57
CA PHE A 36 -13.88 1.24 20.75
C PHE A 36 -14.69 1.84 21.89
N SER A 37 -14.35 1.47 23.12
CA SER A 37 -14.96 2.05 24.32
C SER A 37 -14.18 3.31 24.69
N LEU A 38 -14.76 4.50 24.47
CA LEU A 38 -14.15 5.80 24.81
C LEU A 38 -14.46 6.26 26.24
N SER A 39 -15.49 5.68 26.86
CA SER A 39 -15.88 5.93 28.24
C SER A 39 -16.44 4.65 28.83
N ARG A 40 -16.40 4.51 30.16
CA ARG A 40 -16.98 3.38 30.89
C ARG A 40 -18.48 3.30 30.49
N ASN A 41 -18.81 2.33 29.64
CA ASN A 41 -20.14 1.99 29.10
C ASN A 41 -20.58 2.64 27.76
N GLY A 42 -19.70 3.26 26.98
CA GLY A 42 -20.06 3.83 25.67
C GLY A 42 -19.25 3.25 24.51
N LEU A 43 -19.87 2.39 23.68
CA LEU A 43 -19.29 2.00 22.39
C LEU A 43 -19.39 3.18 21.42
N THR A 44 -18.25 3.61 20.89
CA THR A 44 -18.20 4.65 19.86
C THR A 44 -17.69 4.01 18.56
N PRO A 45 -18.39 4.21 17.42
CA PRO A 45 -17.86 3.80 16.13
C PRO A 45 -16.54 4.51 15.87
N ALA A 46 -15.61 3.82 15.22
CA ALA A 46 -14.40 4.46 14.74
C ALA A 46 -14.78 5.66 13.86
N ALA A 47 -14.14 6.81 14.08
CA ALA A 47 -14.33 7.97 13.23
C ALA A 47 -14.03 7.58 11.78
N ALA A 48 -14.99 7.81 10.88
CA ALA A 48 -14.79 7.61 9.45
C ALA A 48 -14.33 8.94 8.81
N GLY A 49 -13.48 8.85 7.78
CA GLY A 49 -13.07 10.01 6.99
C GLY A 49 -12.05 10.95 7.65
N TYR A 50 -11.49 10.58 8.82
CA TYR A 50 -10.42 11.39 9.44
C TYR A 50 -9.20 11.50 8.54
N GLN A 51 -8.91 10.45 7.74
CA GLN A 51 -7.83 10.43 6.76
C GLN A 51 -7.98 11.50 5.67
N ASP A 52 -9.20 11.98 5.42
CA ASP A 52 -9.48 13.00 4.40
C ASP A 52 -9.20 14.41 4.95
N THR A 53 -9.14 14.55 6.28
CA THR A 53 -8.78 15.80 6.95
C THR A 53 -7.25 15.94 6.93
N GLY A 54 -6.71 16.37 5.79
CA GLY A 54 -5.26 16.58 5.63
C GLY A 54 -4.67 17.47 6.74
N TRP A 55 -3.41 17.25 7.09
CA TRP A 55 -2.75 17.87 8.25
C TRP A 55 -2.83 19.41 8.27
N ARG A 56 -2.87 20.05 7.09
CA ARG A 56 -3.01 21.50 6.96
C ARG A 56 -4.31 22.05 7.53
N ASN A 57 -5.39 21.27 7.48
CA ASN A 57 -6.69 21.65 8.03
C ASN A 57 -6.82 21.26 9.51
N PHE A 58 -6.03 20.28 9.96
CA PHE A 58 -6.02 19.83 11.34
C PHE A 58 -5.20 20.77 12.26
N PHE A 59 -4.03 21.23 11.80
CA PHE A 59 -3.18 22.14 12.55
C PHE A 59 -3.50 23.60 12.19
N VAL A 60 -4.22 24.28 13.10
CA VAL A 60 -4.65 25.68 12.91
C VAL A 60 -3.49 26.68 13.08
N ASP A 61 -2.47 26.33 13.86
CA ASP A 61 -1.33 27.21 14.11
C ASP A 61 -0.41 27.31 12.87
N PRO A 62 -0.23 28.51 12.29
CA PRO A 62 0.62 28.71 11.13
C PRO A 62 2.11 28.40 11.39
N GLN A 63 2.60 28.55 12.63
CA GLN A 63 3.97 28.20 12.98
C GLN A 63 4.19 26.69 12.90
N ILE A 64 3.25 25.91 13.44
CA ILE A 64 3.28 24.44 13.35
C ILE A 64 3.21 23.99 11.89
N ALA A 65 2.33 24.61 11.09
CA ALA A 65 2.23 24.28 9.68
C ALA A 65 3.55 24.56 8.91
N GLY A 66 4.25 25.63 9.29
CA GLY A 66 5.60 25.93 8.79
C GLY A 66 6.61 24.85 9.16
N LEU A 67 6.64 24.44 10.44
CA LEU A 67 7.56 23.40 10.92
C LEU A 67 7.31 22.04 10.26
N ILE A 68 6.04 21.63 10.09
CA ILE A 68 5.69 20.40 9.37
C ILE A 68 6.17 20.48 7.92
N THR A 69 5.99 21.62 7.26
CA THR A 69 6.46 21.83 5.87
C THR A 69 7.97 21.68 5.77
N GLU A 70 8.71 22.30 6.69
CA GLU A 70 10.18 22.22 6.71
C GLU A 70 10.67 20.80 7.02
N ALA A 71 10.00 20.11 7.94
CA ALA A 71 10.29 18.72 8.26
C ALA A 71 10.05 17.80 7.05
N LEU A 72 8.90 17.90 6.37
CA LEU A 72 8.59 17.09 5.19
C LEU A 72 9.62 17.28 4.06
N LYS A 73 10.17 18.49 3.91
CA LYS A 73 11.18 18.80 2.89
C LYS A 73 12.58 18.27 3.24
N ASN A 74 12.96 18.32 4.52
CA ASN A 74 14.35 18.13 4.93
C ASN A 74 14.61 16.86 5.74
N ASN A 75 13.58 16.17 6.22
CA ASN A 75 13.74 14.98 7.04
C ASN A 75 14.40 13.84 6.23
N ARG A 76 15.55 13.35 6.73
CA ARG A 76 16.35 12.30 6.10
C ARG A 76 15.69 10.93 6.15
N ASP A 77 14.92 10.64 7.20
CA ASP A 77 14.21 9.36 7.34
C ASP A 77 13.11 9.24 6.28
N ILE A 78 12.38 10.33 6.02
CA ILE A 78 11.39 10.37 4.93
C ILE A 78 12.06 10.17 3.57
N LYS A 79 13.22 10.81 3.34
CA LYS A 79 13.99 10.61 2.10
C LYS A 79 14.48 9.16 1.96
N MET A 80 14.98 8.55 3.03
CA MET A 80 15.37 7.14 3.01
C MET A 80 14.18 6.22 2.74
N ALA A 81 13.02 6.49 3.33
CA ALA A 81 11.81 5.71 3.07
C ALA A 81 11.38 5.79 1.59
N ALA A 82 11.46 6.98 0.99
CA ALA A 82 11.17 7.15 -0.44
C ALA A 82 12.17 6.37 -1.32
N LEU A 83 13.46 6.39 -0.98
CA LEU A 83 14.48 5.62 -1.70
C LEU A 83 14.26 4.11 -1.62
N LYS A 84 13.83 3.59 -0.46
CA LYS A 84 13.48 2.16 -0.32
C LYS A 84 12.30 1.74 -1.19
N ILE A 85 11.36 2.65 -1.45
CA ILE A 85 10.24 2.39 -2.37
C ILE A 85 10.75 2.29 -3.81
N GLU A 86 11.65 3.19 -4.22
CA GLU A 86 12.26 3.13 -5.56
C GLU A 86 13.16 1.90 -5.73
N GLU A 87 13.91 1.51 -4.69
CA GLU A 87 14.68 0.25 -4.67
C GLU A 87 13.79 -0.98 -4.84
N ALA A 88 12.63 -1.02 -4.18
CA ALA A 88 11.70 -2.14 -4.30
C ALA A 88 10.97 -2.19 -5.66
N ARG A 89 11.00 -1.11 -6.45
CA ARG A 89 10.41 -1.04 -7.80
C ARG A 89 11.40 -1.49 -8.89
N ALA A 90 12.69 -1.21 -8.71
CA ALA A 90 13.75 -1.51 -9.67
C ALA A 90 13.96 -3.02 -9.84
#